data_AF-A0A850MBT4-F1
#
_entry.id   AF-A0A850MBT4-F1
#
_cell.length_a   1.000
_cell.length_b   1.000
_cell.length_c   1.000
_cell.angle_alpha   90.00
_cell.angle_beta   90.00
_cell.angle_gamma   90.00
#
_symmetry.space_group_name_H-M   'P 1'
#
loop_
_entity.id
_entity.type
_entity.pdbx_description
1 polymer ?
#
loop_
_entity_poly.entity_id
_entity_poly.type
_entity_poly.pdbx_seq_one_letter_code
_entity_poly.pdbx_strand_id
1 'polypeptide(L)'
;MPTEQELKNEMFRLREILQNKEKEVADLKAKIANIEKELGMAKPVLAAPIPSINPTPAAPTPKVETAAAPIPKIETAPATTTSAQPRRPKTILQKIPRSGTSQLHARETQFECPNCGSHYNSEVEDKTRILYVVGAGTRIYAKKHRCMNCGNEWS
;
A
#
# COMPACT_ATOMS: atom_id res chain seq x y z
N MET A 1 4.40 -50.53 -19.30
CA MET A 1 5.43 -49.98 -20.19
C MET A 1 4.70 -49.23 -21.29
N PRO A 2 4.90 -47.91 -21.44
CA PRO A 2 4.32 -47.18 -22.57
C PRO A 2 4.83 -47.79 -23.88
N THR A 3 3.96 -47.88 -24.87
CA THR A 3 4.31 -48.42 -26.18
C THR A 3 5.20 -47.43 -26.95
N GLU A 4 6.05 -47.93 -27.86
CA GLU A 4 6.94 -47.08 -28.67
C GLU A 4 6.17 -46.00 -29.45
N GLN A 5 4.93 -46.30 -29.83
CA GLN A 5 4.05 -45.38 -30.54
C GLN A 5 3.51 -44.26 -29.63
N GLU A 6 3.18 -44.56 -28.38
CA GLU A 6 2.80 -43.55 -27.38
C GLU A 6 3.95 -42.60 -27.09
N LEU A 7 5.18 -43.12 -26.96
CA LEU A 7 6.37 -42.30 -26.72
C LEU A 7 6.65 -41.34 -27.89
N LYS A 8 6.47 -41.79 -29.14
CA LYS A 8 6.60 -40.93 -30.33
C LYS A 8 5.55 -39.82 -30.36
N ASN A 9 4.30 -40.14 -30.00
CA ASN A 9 3.22 -39.16 -29.93
C ASN A 9 3.48 -38.12 -28.84
N GLU A 10 3.99 -38.55 -27.69
CA GLU A 10 4.32 -37.65 -26.58
C GLU A 10 5.51 -36.74 -26.93
N MET A 11 6.54 -37.27 -27.60
CA MET A 11 7.67 -36.47 -28.09
C MET A 11 7.24 -35.40 -29.10
N PHE A 12 6.26 -35.70 -29.96
CA PHE A 12 5.73 -34.71 -30.90
C PHE A 12 4.97 -33.59 -30.19
N ARG A 13 4.12 -33.95 -29.22
CA ARG A 13 3.39 -32.97 -28.38
C ARG A 13 4.34 -32.09 -27.59
N LEU A 14 5.36 -32.67 -26.97
CA LEU A 14 6.36 -31.92 -26.20
C LEU A 14 7.14 -30.96 -27.10
N ARG A 15 7.47 -31.36 -28.33
CA ARG A 15 8.12 -30.49 -29.31
C ARG A 15 7.25 -29.29 -29.70
N GLU A 16 5.96 -29.52 -29.93
CA GLU A 16 5.00 -28.44 -30.24
C GLU A 16 4.84 -27.48 -29.07
N ILE A 17 4.74 -28.00 -27.84
CA ILE A 17 4.67 -27.19 -26.62
C ILE A 17 5.94 -26.34 -26.47
N LEU A 18 7.12 -26.94 -26.68
CA LEU A 18 8.39 -26.21 -26.62
C LEU A 18 8.45 -25.08 -27.65
N GLN A 19 8.08 -25.34 -28.91
CA GLN A 19 8.06 -24.30 -29.95
C GLN A 19 7.09 -23.16 -29.61
N ASN A 20 5.90 -23.48 -29.10
CA ASN A 20 4.95 -22.46 -28.66
C ASN A 20 5.50 -21.62 -27.50
N LYS A 21 6.16 -22.25 -26.53
CA LYS A 21 6.78 -21.56 -25.40
C LYS A 21 7.98 -20.72 -25.80
N GLU A 22 8.80 -21.19 -26.74
CA GLU A 22 9.90 -20.40 -27.32
C GLU A 22 9.40 -19.15 -28.02
N LYS A 23 8.30 -19.27 -28.79
CA LYS A 23 7.65 -18.12 -29.42
C LYS A 23 7.10 -17.13 -28.39
N GLU A 24 6.40 -17.62 -27.36
CA GLU A 24 5.87 -16.79 -26.29
C GLU A 24 6.98 -16.02 -25.56
N VAL A 25 8.11 -16.69 -25.29
CA VAL A 25 9.29 -16.05 -24.69
C VAL A 25 9.90 -15.00 -25.61
N ALA A 26 9.98 -15.25 -26.91
CA ALA A 26 10.48 -14.27 -27.88
C ALA A 26 9.58 -13.02 -27.93
N ASP A 27 8.26 -13.20 -27.96
CA ASP A 27 7.29 -12.11 -27.97
C ASP A 27 7.34 -11.29 -26.68
N LEU A 28 7.46 -11.94 -25.52
CA LEU A 28 7.61 -11.26 -24.23
C LEU A 28 8.92 -10.47 -24.16
N LYS A 29 10.04 -11.03 -24.65
CA LYS A 29 11.31 -10.31 -24.73
C LYS A 29 11.21 -9.07 -25.63
N ALA A 30 10.53 -9.17 -26.76
CA ALA A 30 10.29 -8.03 -27.64
C ALA A 30 9.45 -6.94 -26.95
N LYS A 31 8.42 -7.32 -26.20
CA LYS A 31 7.62 -6.38 -25.40
C LYS A 31 8.43 -5.69 -24.30
N ILE A 32 9.28 -6.44 -23.60
CA ILE A 32 10.17 -5.88 -22.58
C ILE A 32 11.10 -4.85 -23.21
N ALA A 33 11.77 -5.18 -24.31
CA ALA A 33 12.65 -4.24 -25.01
C ALA A 33 11.94 -2.96 -25.48
N ASN A 34 10.67 -3.07 -25.89
CA ASN A 34 9.88 -1.90 -26.27
C ASN A 34 9.52 -1.01 -25.06
N ILE A 35 9.10 -1.61 -23.94
CA ILE A 35 8.80 -0.89 -22.70
C ILE A 35 10.07 -0.22 -22.13
N GLU A 36 11.20 -0.91 -22.15
CA GLU A 36 12.49 -0.33 -21.75
C GLU A 36 12.87 0.88 -22.60
N LYS A 37 12.60 0.83 -23.91
CA LYS A 37 12.80 1.97 -24.82
C LYS A 37 11.88 3.15 -24.48
N GLU A 38 10.60 2.89 -24.20
CA GLU A 38 9.65 3.92 -23.77
C GLU A 38 10.06 4.57 -22.45
N LEU A 39 10.51 3.77 -21.47
CA LEU A 39 11.03 4.27 -20.18
C LEU A 39 12.36 5.03 -20.34
N GLY A 40 13.23 4.59 -21.25
CA GLY A 40 14.48 5.27 -21.58
C GLY A 40 14.29 6.61 -22.30
N MET A 41 13.19 6.77 -23.06
CA MET A 41 12.79 8.04 -23.67
C MET A 41 12.02 8.95 -22.69
N ALA A 42 11.37 8.38 -21.67
CA ALA A 42 10.57 9.11 -20.67
C ALA A 42 11.39 9.78 -19.54
N LYS A 43 12.69 10.02 -19.75
CA LYS A 43 13.52 10.78 -18.79
C LYS A 43 13.86 12.21 -19.26
N PRO A 44 12.89 13.09 -19.58
CA PRO A 44 13.16 14.51 -19.61
C PRO A 44 12.99 15.13 -18.21
N VAL A 45 14.06 15.78 -17.75
CA VAL A 45 14.06 17.03 -16.96
C VAL A 45 13.15 17.06 -15.70
N LEU A 46 13.64 16.50 -14.59
CA LEU A 46 13.23 16.91 -13.23
C LEU A 46 14.43 17.44 -12.42
N ALA A 47 15.49 17.90 -13.09
CA ALA A 47 16.61 18.57 -12.44
C ALA A 47 16.45 20.09 -12.54
N ALA A 48 15.52 20.65 -11.77
CA ALA A 48 15.57 22.06 -11.40
C ALA A 48 16.26 22.16 -10.02
N PRO A 49 17.35 22.92 -9.87
CA PRO A 49 18.05 23.06 -8.60
C PRO A 49 17.23 23.94 -7.65
N ILE A 50 16.93 23.40 -6.47
CA ILE A 50 16.30 24.15 -5.38
C ILE A 50 17.39 25.04 -4.75
N PRO A 51 17.21 26.37 -4.62
CA PRO A 51 18.14 27.20 -3.87
C PRO A 51 18.06 26.85 -2.38
N SER A 52 19.21 26.43 -1.85
CA SER A 52 19.43 26.15 -0.43
C SER A 52 19.37 27.45 0.38
N ILE A 53 18.32 27.63 1.17
CA ILE A 53 18.28 28.63 2.24
C ILE A 53 18.56 27.93 3.56
N ASN A 54 19.81 28.09 4.02
CA ASN A 54 20.24 27.81 5.38
C ASN A 54 19.82 29.00 6.26
N PRO A 55 19.28 28.77 7.48
CA PRO A 55 20.09 29.15 8.62
C PRO A 55 19.89 28.23 9.85
N THR A 56 20.99 27.97 10.55
CA THR A 56 21.05 27.53 11.96
C THR A 56 22.32 28.16 12.54
N PRO A 57 22.58 28.25 13.86
CA PRO A 57 21.74 28.17 15.06
C PRO A 57 21.98 29.35 16.04
N ALA A 58 21.10 29.57 17.02
CA ALA A 58 21.50 29.92 18.39
C ALA A 58 20.31 29.82 19.37
N ALA A 59 20.30 28.77 20.17
CA ALA A 59 19.74 28.78 21.53
C ALA A 59 20.86 29.27 22.48
N PRO A 60 20.58 29.84 23.68
CA PRO A 60 20.01 29.06 24.79
C PRO A 60 19.02 29.82 25.71
N THR A 61 18.12 29.05 26.34
CA THR A 61 17.41 29.34 27.62
C THR A 61 18.40 29.28 28.82
N PRO A 62 18.03 29.37 30.13
CA PRO A 62 16.75 29.63 30.83
C PRO A 62 16.85 30.64 32.01
N LYS A 63 15.74 31.02 32.65
CA LYS A 63 15.65 31.23 34.12
C LYS A 63 14.20 31.09 34.61
N VAL A 64 14.06 30.39 35.72
CA VAL A 64 12.86 29.91 36.42
C VAL A 64 12.62 30.79 37.66
N GLU A 65 11.37 31.09 38.01
CA GLU A 65 10.81 31.27 39.38
C GLU A 65 9.33 31.70 39.23
N THR A 66 8.32 30.84 39.45
CA THR A 66 7.71 30.41 40.72
C THR A 66 7.12 31.54 41.56
N ALA A 67 5.79 31.71 41.54
CA ALA A 67 4.99 32.07 42.72
C ALA A 67 3.46 31.98 42.46
N ALA A 68 2.82 31.13 43.28
CA ALA A 68 1.54 31.30 43.97
C ALA A 68 0.21 31.45 43.19
N ALA A 69 -0.67 30.47 43.43
CA ALA A 69 -2.12 30.49 43.24
C ALA A 69 -2.83 31.48 44.21
N PRO A 70 -4.14 31.80 44.04
CA PRO A 70 -5.21 30.89 44.48
C PRO A 70 -6.47 30.84 43.58
N ILE A 71 -7.28 29.81 43.87
CA ILE A 71 -8.57 29.40 43.25
C ILE A 71 -9.74 30.17 43.93
N PRO A 72 -10.93 30.28 43.30
CA PRO A 72 -12.11 29.51 43.75
C PRO A 72 -12.94 28.95 42.55
N LYS A 73 -13.28 27.64 42.45
CA LYS A 73 -14.44 26.89 43.00
C LYS A 73 -15.80 27.56 42.65
N ILE A 74 -16.66 27.00 41.79
CA ILE A 74 -17.67 25.92 42.02
C ILE A 74 -18.46 25.76 40.68
N GLU A 75 -18.58 24.56 40.10
CA GLU A 75 -19.83 23.74 39.98
C GLU A 75 -20.82 24.36 38.95
N THR A 76 -21.44 23.69 37.97
CA THR A 76 -22.31 22.49 38.02
C THR A 76 -22.70 22.17 36.55
N ALA A 77 -22.66 20.90 36.11
CA ALA A 77 -23.50 20.39 35.01
C ALA A 77 -24.81 19.83 35.64
N PRO A 78 -25.86 19.32 34.93
CA PRO A 78 -26.09 19.14 33.49
C PRO A 78 -27.53 19.58 33.05
N ALA A 79 -27.83 19.58 31.74
CA ALA A 79 -29.19 19.27 31.26
C ALA A 79 -29.22 18.99 29.74
N THR A 80 -29.58 17.75 29.44
CA THR A 80 -30.27 17.22 28.26
C THR A 80 -31.08 18.20 27.40
N THR A 81 -31.01 18.04 26.08
CA THR A 81 -32.23 18.10 25.26
C THR A 81 -32.15 17.15 24.05
N THR A 82 -33.04 16.19 24.09
CA THR A 82 -33.48 15.28 23.04
C THR A 82 -33.94 16.06 21.80
N SER A 83 -33.46 15.69 20.61
CA SER A 83 -34.16 15.98 19.36
C SER A 83 -34.28 14.70 18.55
N ALA A 84 -35.53 14.25 18.44
CA ALA A 84 -35.94 13.04 17.76
C ALA A 84 -35.86 13.23 16.24
N GLN A 85 -35.02 12.44 15.57
CA GLN A 85 -35.07 12.32 14.11
C GLN A 85 -35.90 11.09 13.71
N PRO A 86 -36.90 11.24 12.80
CA PRO A 86 -37.66 10.13 12.28
C PRO A 86 -36.79 9.26 11.35
N ARG A 87 -36.69 7.98 11.69
CA ARG A 87 -36.01 6.95 10.88
C ARG A 87 -36.80 6.72 9.59
N ARG A 88 -36.25 7.15 8.45
CA ARG A 88 -36.68 6.70 7.12
C ARG A 88 -35.94 5.40 6.77
N PRO A 89 -36.62 4.36 6.25
CA PRO A 89 -35.94 3.15 5.80
C PRO A 89 -35.10 3.48 4.57
N LYS A 90 -33.80 3.15 4.64
CA LYS A 90 -32.86 3.29 3.52
C LYS A 90 -33.23 2.25 2.45
N THR A 91 -33.75 2.73 1.33
CA THR A 91 -33.87 1.98 0.09
C THR A 91 -32.53 1.33 -0.22
N ILE A 92 -32.50 0.00 -0.30
CA ILE A 92 -31.34 -0.78 -0.73
C ILE A 92 -31.16 -0.53 -2.22
N LEU A 93 -30.39 0.51 -2.56
CA LEU A 93 -29.89 0.70 -3.91
C LEU A 93 -28.70 -0.26 -4.06
N GLN A 94 -28.99 -1.43 -4.62
CA GLN A 94 -28.03 -2.48 -4.95
C GLN A 94 -26.96 -1.88 -5.88
N LYS A 95 -25.76 -1.59 -5.33
CA LYS A 95 -24.61 -1.18 -6.15
C LYS A 95 -24.18 -2.36 -7.00
N ILE A 96 -24.48 -2.27 -8.29
CA ILE A 96 -23.97 -3.17 -9.33
C ILE A 96 -22.43 -3.08 -9.34
N PRO A 97 -21.69 -4.21 -9.31
CA PRO A 97 -20.23 -4.18 -9.31
C PRO A 97 -19.72 -3.71 -10.67
N ARG A 98 -19.05 -2.56 -10.71
CA ARG A 98 -18.33 -2.07 -11.89
C ARG A 98 -17.00 -2.81 -12.00
N SER A 99 -17.03 -3.95 -12.68
CA SER A 99 -15.84 -4.65 -13.16
C SER A 99 -15.15 -3.83 -14.25
N GLY A 100 -13.81 -3.74 -14.22
CA GLY A 100 -13.07 -3.47 -15.45
C GLY A 100 -11.66 -2.93 -15.28
N THR A 101 -11.49 -1.70 -14.78
CA THR A 101 -10.21 -0.97 -14.99
C THR A 101 -9.71 -0.14 -13.80
N SER A 102 -10.45 -0.04 -12.70
CA SER A 102 -9.97 0.64 -11.48
C SER A 102 -9.05 -0.22 -10.59
N GLN A 103 -8.81 -1.49 -10.93
CA GLN A 103 -8.18 -2.44 -9.99
C GLN A 103 -6.74 -2.10 -9.58
N LEU A 104 -6.01 -1.30 -10.36
CA LEU A 104 -4.62 -0.95 -10.04
C LEU A 104 -4.49 0.26 -9.10
N HIS A 105 -5.37 1.26 -9.20
CA HIS A 105 -5.39 2.42 -8.29
C HIS A 105 -6.36 2.26 -7.10
N ALA A 106 -7.30 1.30 -7.16
CA ALA A 106 -8.24 1.06 -6.07
C ALA A 106 -7.64 0.30 -4.88
N ARG A 107 -6.51 -0.40 -5.06
CA ARG A 107 -5.85 -1.13 -3.95
C ARG A 107 -5.30 -0.19 -2.88
N GLU A 108 -4.91 1.03 -3.25
CA GLU A 108 -4.19 1.96 -2.37
C GLU A 108 -5.10 2.67 -1.35
N THR A 109 -6.44 2.60 -1.51
CA THR A 109 -7.39 3.30 -0.62
C THR A 109 -8.26 2.36 0.21
N GLN A 110 -7.99 1.05 0.20
CA GLN A 110 -8.93 0.07 0.77
C GLN A 110 -8.83 -0.07 2.30
N PHE A 111 -7.75 0.39 2.93
CA PHE A 111 -7.57 0.28 4.39
C PHE A 111 -7.65 1.64 5.08
N GLU A 112 -8.66 1.80 5.93
CA GLU A 112 -8.79 2.94 6.83
C GLU A 112 -7.93 2.73 8.07
N CYS A 113 -7.14 3.73 8.43
CA CYS A 113 -6.40 3.67 9.69
C CYS A 113 -7.39 3.69 10.87
N PRO A 114 -7.34 2.73 11.81
CA PRO A 114 -8.25 2.67 12.94
C PRO A 114 -8.04 3.82 13.96
N ASN A 115 -6.93 4.54 13.89
CA ASN A 115 -6.61 5.62 14.82
C ASN A 115 -7.03 7.01 14.31
N CYS A 116 -6.86 7.29 13.01
CA CYS A 116 -7.11 8.62 12.43
C CYS A 116 -8.06 8.63 11.23
N GLY A 117 -8.56 7.48 10.77
CA GLY A 117 -9.49 7.37 9.64
C GLY A 117 -8.90 7.71 8.27
N SER A 118 -7.59 7.97 8.17
CA SER A 118 -6.96 8.25 6.87
C SER A 118 -6.85 6.97 6.05
N HIS A 119 -7.16 7.07 4.74
CA HIS A 119 -6.92 6.00 3.77
C HIS A 119 -5.47 5.97 3.26
N TYR A 120 -4.62 6.89 3.72
CA TYR A 120 -3.22 6.97 3.31
C TYR A 120 -2.36 6.02 4.17
N ASN A 121 -2.17 4.81 3.64
CA ASN A 121 -1.48 3.71 4.29
C ASN A 121 -0.39 3.13 3.35
N SER A 122 0.66 2.54 3.92
CA SER A 122 1.70 1.82 3.18
C SER A 122 1.89 0.41 3.75
N GLU A 123 2.16 -0.57 2.88
CA GLU A 123 2.51 -1.94 3.30
C GLU A 123 3.99 -1.96 3.73
N VAL A 124 4.25 -2.33 4.98
CA VAL A 124 5.59 -2.48 5.57
C VAL A 124 5.78 -3.92 6.02
N GLU A 125 6.98 -4.45 5.82
CA GLU A 125 7.35 -5.79 6.27
C GLU A 125 7.54 -5.83 7.80
N ASP A 126 6.80 -6.72 8.46
CA ASP A 126 6.93 -7.01 9.87
C ASP A 126 8.04 -8.05 10.12
N LYS A 127 9.24 -7.54 10.41
CA LYS A 127 10.42 -8.35 10.68
C LYS A 127 10.30 -9.24 11.93
N THR A 128 9.28 -9.01 12.77
CA THR A 128 9.03 -9.84 13.97
C THR A 128 8.28 -11.12 13.65
N ARG A 129 7.54 -11.16 12.53
CA ARG A 129 6.75 -12.33 12.11
C ARG A 129 7.25 -12.85 10.77
N ILE A 130 8.00 -13.94 10.82
CA ILE A 130 8.50 -14.64 9.63
C ILE A 130 7.43 -15.65 9.21
N LEU A 131 6.90 -15.54 7.98
CA LEU A 131 5.97 -16.54 7.44
C LEU A 131 6.72 -17.79 7.01
N TYR A 132 7.76 -17.62 6.19
CA TYR A 132 8.51 -18.73 5.60
C TYR A 132 9.99 -18.38 5.46
N VAL A 133 10.82 -19.41 5.57
CA VAL A 133 12.26 -19.35 5.24
C VAL A 133 12.47 -20.22 4.01
N VAL A 134 12.82 -19.61 2.89
CA VAL A 134 12.96 -20.34 1.62
C VAL A 134 14.41 -20.70 1.39
N GLY A 135 14.67 -21.99 1.21
CA GLY A 135 15.92 -22.58 0.68
C GLY A 135 17.21 -22.08 1.34
N ALA A 136 17.76 -20.98 0.81
CA ALA A 136 19.04 -20.38 1.18
C ALA A 136 19.00 -19.42 2.39
N GLY A 137 17.98 -19.51 3.24
CA GLY A 137 17.86 -18.67 4.43
C GLY A 137 17.20 -17.30 4.22
N THR A 138 16.62 -17.05 3.04
CA THR A 138 15.82 -15.83 2.80
C THR A 138 14.53 -15.90 3.61
N ARG A 139 14.35 -14.93 4.51
CA ARG A 139 13.16 -14.81 5.37
C ARG A 139 12.11 -13.96 4.67
N ILE A 140 10.92 -14.53 4.49
CA ILE A 140 9.75 -13.81 4.02
C ILE A 140 8.96 -13.36 5.25
N TYR A 141 8.84 -12.06 5.42
CA TYR A 141 8.19 -11.43 6.56
C TYR A 141 6.69 -11.21 6.30
N ALA A 142 5.91 -11.14 7.38
CA ALA A 142 4.52 -10.73 7.31
C ALA A 142 4.42 -9.29 6.83
N LYS A 143 3.31 -8.95 6.18
CA LYS A 143 3.02 -7.57 5.84
C LYS A 143 2.09 -6.96 6.89
N LYS A 144 2.35 -5.72 7.26
CA LYS A 144 1.49 -4.87 8.06
C LYS A 144 1.28 -3.54 7.34
N HIS A 145 0.16 -2.89 7.62
CA HIS A 145 -0.14 -1.55 7.15
C HIS A 145 0.39 -0.53 8.14
N ARG A 146 1.07 0.50 7.63
CA ARG A 146 1.50 1.68 8.39
C ARG A 146 0.75 2.89 7.87
N CYS A 147 0.05 3.60 8.75
CA CYS A 147 -0.55 4.88 8.38
C CYS A 147 0.57 5.92 8.19
N MET A 148 0.54 6.62 7.06
CA MET A 148 1.51 7.68 6.80
C MET A 148 1.17 9.00 7.53
N ASN A 149 -0.08 9.16 7.99
CA ASN A 149 -0.52 10.37 8.69
C ASN A 149 -0.29 10.33 10.21
N CYS A 150 -0.57 9.20 10.87
CA CYS A 150 -0.42 9.05 12.32
C CYS A 150 0.66 8.04 12.76
N GLY A 151 1.28 7.32 11.82
CA GLY A 151 2.32 6.34 12.12
C GLY A 151 1.84 5.05 12.77
N ASN A 152 0.54 4.90 13.04
CA ASN A 152 -0.01 3.67 13.60
C ASN A 152 0.16 2.48 12.64
N GLU A 153 0.45 1.31 13.20
CA GLU A 153 0.69 0.09 12.43
C GLU A 153 -0.35 -0.97 12.79
N TRP A 154 -0.91 -1.66 11.80
CA TRP A 154 -1.88 -2.73 11.99
C TRP A 154 -1.70 -3.83 10.94
N SER A 155 -2.12 -5.05 11.26
CA SER A 155 -2.03 -6.22 10.37
C SER A 155 -3.42 -6.72 9.99
#